data_AF-A0A917TPV9-F1
#
_entry.id   AF-A0A917TPV9-F1
#
_cell.length_a   1.000
_cell.length_b   1.000
_cell.length_c   1.000
_cell.angle_alpha   90.00
_cell.angle_beta   90.00
_cell.angle_gamma   90.00
#
_symmetry.space_group_name_H-M   'P 1'
#
loop_
_entity.id
_entity.type
_entity.pdbx_description
1 polymer ?
#
loop_
_entity_poly.entity_id
_entity_poly.type
_entity_poly.pdbx_seq_one_letter_code
_entity_poly.pdbx_strand_id
1 'polypeptide(L)'
;MKKVLLFLGLIFLAACSNDAVEYEDEMSIDDQTVTIEGTTNLEDGSVINYQVTNYKETEIPEEGTTEVQDGSFSYTVDISDYEPGEYEVYNAFIPYKQPEEIKEIYGEMGENLSGDVVVESGYVEDLKLIESTEIFEKD
;
A
#
# COMPACT_ATOMS: atom_id res chain seq x y z
N MET A 1 24.37 -12.07 -56.29
CA MET A 1 22.95 -12.50 -56.26
C MET A 1 22.38 -12.09 -54.91
N LYS A 2 21.42 -11.15 -54.90
CA LYS A 2 20.68 -10.76 -53.69
C LYS A 2 19.87 -11.95 -53.21
N LYS A 3 19.99 -12.30 -51.93
CA LYS A 3 18.98 -13.09 -51.23
C LYS A 3 18.47 -12.25 -50.07
N VAL A 4 17.31 -11.65 -50.30
CA VAL A 4 16.40 -11.19 -49.25
C VAL A 4 15.76 -12.45 -48.68
N LEU A 5 15.71 -12.61 -47.36
CA LEU A 5 14.62 -13.34 -46.73
C LEU A 5 14.42 -12.96 -45.25
N LEU A 6 13.24 -12.38 -45.03
CA LEU A 6 12.39 -12.31 -43.84
C LEU A 6 13.00 -12.06 -42.45
N PHE A 7 12.73 -10.85 -41.95
CA PHE A 7 12.42 -10.62 -40.54
C PHE A 7 11.17 -11.42 -40.14
N LEU A 8 11.31 -12.35 -39.20
CA LEU A 8 10.20 -12.84 -38.40
C LEU A 8 10.41 -12.26 -36.99
N GLY A 9 9.71 -11.18 -36.69
CA GLY A 9 9.66 -10.62 -35.34
C GLY A 9 9.02 -11.64 -34.42
N LEU A 10 9.81 -12.18 -33.49
CA LEU A 10 9.28 -12.93 -32.37
C LEU A 10 8.90 -11.89 -31.31
N ILE A 11 7.66 -11.41 -31.36
CA ILE A 11 7.04 -10.72 -30.22
C ILE A 11 6.80 -11.80 -29.19
N PHE A 12 7.68 -11.91 -28.20
CA PHE A 12 7.33 -12.55 -26.95
C PHE A 12 6.40 -11.58 -26.22
N LEU A 13 5.10 -11.86 -26.27
CA LEU A 13 4.18 -11.39 -25.23
C LEU A 13 4.61 -12.08 -23.94
N ALA A 14 5.42 -11.41 -23.14
CA ALA A 14 5.59 -11.76 -21.74
C ALA A 14 4.35 -11.22 -21.02
N ALA A 15 3.45 -12.11 -20.61
CA ALA A 15 2.36 -11.77 -19.70
C ALA A 15 2.06 -13.01 -18.88
N CYS A 16 2.83 -13.15 -17.80
CA CYS A 16 2.54 -13.88 -16.56
C CYS A 16 3.84 -13.84 -15.73
N SER A 17 4.22 -12.68 -15.21
CA SER A 17 4.65 -12.69 -13.81
C SER A 17 3.56 -11.94 -13.07
N ASN A 18 2.69 -12.71 -12.42
CA ASN A 18 1.91 -12.15 -11.32
C ASN A 18 2.88 -12.21 -10.15
N ASP A 19 3.84 -11.27 -10.14
CA ASP A 19 4.86 -11.24 -9.11
C ASP A 19 4.17 -11.06 -7.75
N ALA A 20 4.65 -11.80 -6.76
CA ALA A 20 4.15 -11.65 -5.40
C ALA A 20 4.41 -10.20 -4.95
N VAL A 21 3.41 -9.58 -4.33
CA VAL A 21 3.56 -8.25 -3.76
C VAL A 21 4.52 -8.35 -2.57
N GLU A 22 5.48 -7.44 -2.55
CA GLU A 22 6.37 -7.16 -1.45
C GLU A 22 5.91 -5.84 -0.81
N TYR A 23 5.81 -5.79 0.50
CA TYR A 23 5.38 -4.62 1.25
C TYR A 23 6.01 -4.68 2.65
N GLU A 24 6.74 -3.64 3.01
CA GLU A 24 7.33 -3.46 4.33
C GLU A 24 7.24 -1.98 4.70
N ASP A 25 6.94 -1.67 5.95
CA ASP A 25 7.01 -0.31 6.50
C ASP A 25 7.66 -0.28 7.87
N GLU A 26 8.21 0.88 8.20
CA GLU A 26 8.82 1.18 9.48
C GLU A 26 8.26 2.48 10.03
N MET A 27 7.98 2.50 11.34
CA MET A 27 7.57 3.68 12.07
C MET A 27 8.75 4.31 12.82
N SER A 28 8.87 5.63 12.70
CA SER A 28 9.71 6.45 13.56
C SER A 28 8.89 7.53 14.26
N ILE A 29 9.24 7.81 15.51
CA ILE A 29 8.55 8.77 16.35
C ILE A 29 9.54 9.74 16.99
N ASP A 30 9.16 11.02 17.02
CA ASP A 30 9.77 12.03 17.89
C ASP A 30 8.69 12.74 18.74
N ASP A 31 9.06 13.79 19.46
CA ASP A 31 8.16 14.47 20.41
C ASP A 31 6.90 15.05 19.76
N GLN A 32 6.94 15.35 18.45
CA GLN A 32 5.89 16.07 17.75
C GLN A 32 5.36 15.35 16.51
N THR A 33 6.06 14.32 16.03
CA THR A 33 5.72 13.68 14.76
C THR A 33 5.85 12.17 14.80
N VAL A 34 4.98 11.53 14.02
CA VAL A 34 5.11 10.12 13.64
C VAL A 34 5.35 10.08 12.14
N THR A 35 6.40 9.39 11.72
CA THR A 35 6.74 9.21 10.30
C THR A 35 6.70 7.73 9.96
N ILE A 36 5.99 7.40 8.89
CA ILE A 36 6.04 6.08 8.25
C ILE A 36 6.87 6.18 6.98
N GLU A 37 7.77 5.23 6.80
CA GLU A 37 8.51 5.01 5.56
C GLU A 37 8.32 3.55 5.15
N GLY A 38 7.88 3.31 3.91
CA GLY A 38 7.64 1.97 3.42
C GLY A 38 8.20 1.73 2.02
N THR A 39 8.47 0.46 1.74
CA THR A 39 8.94 -0.04 0.45
C THR A 39 7.98 -1.09 -0.08
N THR A 40 7.77 -1.08 -1.39
CA THR A 40 6.84 -2.01 -2.04
C THR A 40 7.13 -2.14 -3.53
N ASN A 41 6.68 -3.23 -4.13
CA ASN A 41 6.63 -3.39 -5.59
C ASN A 41 5.23 -3.13 -6.18
N LEU A 42 4.32 -2.52 -5.42
CA LEU A 42 3.08 -1.97 -5.96
C LEU A 42 3.39 -0.93 -7.05
N GLU A 43 2.59 -0.89 -8.10
CA GLU A 43 2.78 0.04 -9.23
C GLU A 43 2.73 1.49 -8.74
N ASP A 44 3.57 2.34 -9.31
CA ASP A 44 3.56 3.78 -9.06
C ASP A 44 2.16 4.37 -9.30
N GLY A 45 1.74 5.28 -8.42
CA GLY A 45 0.37 5.78 -8.40
C GLY A 45 -0.60 4.93 -7.55
N SER A 46 -0.16 3.78 -7.04
CA SER A 46 -0.89 3.07 -5.98
C SER A 46 -1.01 3.94 -4.74
N VAL A 47 -2.18 3.93 -4.11
CA VAL A 47 -2.51 4.75 -2.95
C VAL A 47 -2.56 3.88 -1.70
N ILE A 48 -1.73 4.23 -0.72
CA ILE A 48 -1.78 3.67 0.64
C ILE A 48 -2.66 4.60 1.49
N ASN A 49 -3.70 4.03 2.09
CA ASN A 49 -4.55 4.74 3.04
C ASN A 49 -3.93 4.56 4.42
N TYR A 50 -3.93 5.61 5.23
CA TYR A 50 -3.53 5.48 6.63
C TYR A 50 -4.59 6.05 7.56
N GLN A 51 -4.66 5.49 8.75
CA GLN A 51 -5.53 5.94 9.84
C GLN A 51 -4.76 5.88 11.15
N VAL A 52 -4.80 6.96 11.92
CA VAL A 52 -4.29 6.99 13.29
C VAL A 52 -5.47 6.95 14.23
N THR A 53 -5.49 6.01 15.17
CA THR A 53 -6.61 5.79 16.10
C THR A 53 -6.11 5.79 17.53
N ASN A 54 -6.76 6.55 18.43
CA ASN A 54 -6.51 6.45 19.86
C ASN A 54 -7.22 5.19 20.40
N TYR A 55 -6.45 4.21 20.92
CA TYR A 55 -7.00 2.92 21.37
C TYR A 55 -8.02 3.06 22.50
N LYS A 56 -7.90 4.09 23.36
CA LYS A 56 -8.79 4.28 24.51
C LYS A 56 -10.11 4.93 24.12
N GLU A 57 -10.06 5.90 23.22
CA GLU A 57 -11.20 6.75 22.91
C GLU A 57 -11.95 6.31 21.65
N THR A 58 -11.38 5.38 20.87
CA THR A 58 -11.85 5.01 19.52
C THR A 58 -12.00 6.22 18.61
N GLU A 59 -11.27 7.29 18.91
CA GLU A 59 -11.19 8.51 18.12
C GLU A 59 -10.17 8.32 17.01
N ILE A 60 -10.51 8.83 15.83
CA ILE A 60 -9.66 8.86 14.65
C ILE A 60 -9.17 10.30 14.50
N PRO A 61 -8.08 10.70 15.19
CA PRO A 61 -7.57 12.06 15.09
C PRO A 61 -7.06 12.40 13.68
N GLU A 62 -6.62 11.40 12.91
CA GLU A 62 -6.05 11.60 11.58
C GLU A 62 -6.35 10.42 10.65
N GLU A 63 -6.69 10.73 9.41
CA GLU A 63 -6.74 9.79 8.30
C GLU A 63 -6.22 10.47 7.03
N GLY A 64 -5.61 9.70 6.14
CA GLY A 64 -5.12 10.26 4.89
C GLY A 64 -4.64 9.21 3.91
N THR A 65 -3.91 9.68 2.91
CA THR A 65 -3.39 8.85 1.85
C THR A 65 -2.00 9.30 1.44
N THR A 66 -1.16 8.35 1.06
CA THR A 66 0.11 8.61 0.38
C THR A 66 0.21 7.76 -0.88
N GLU A 67 1.01 8.21 -1.84
CA GLU A 67 1.17 7.57 -3.14
C GLU A 67 2.50 6.83 -3.19
N VAL A 68 2.49 5.63 -3.78
CA VAL A 68 3.70 4.88 -4.11
C VAL A 68 4.39 5.53 -5.30
N GLN A 69 5.67 5.84 -5.14
CA GLN A 69 6.54 6.38 -6.19
C GLN A 69 7.91 5.73 -6.10
N ASP A 70 8.42 5.24 -7.23
CA ASP A 70 9.71 4.56 -7.34
C ASP A 70 9.86 3.41 -6.30
N GLY A 71 8.77 2.67 -6.05
CA GLY A 71 8.73 1.54 -5.12
C GLY A 71 8.79 1.91 -3.65
N SER A 72 8.44 3.14 -3.29
CA SER A 72 8.42 3.63 -1.90
C SER A 72 7.22 4.53 -1.62
N PHE A 73 6.84 4.64 -0.36
CA PHE A 73 5.87 5.62 0.13
C PHE A 73 6.30 6.16 1.49
N SER A 74 5.85 7.37 1.83
CA SER A 74 6.09 7.95 3.14
C SER A 74 5.03 8.99 3.47
N TYR A 75 4.78 9.19 4.76
CA TYR A 75 4.01 10.31 5.27
C TYR A 75 4.42 10.63 6.71
N THR A 76 4.13 11.87 7.14
CA THR A 76 4.37 12.35 8.49
C THR A 76 3.07 12.91 9.05
N VAL A 77 2.74 12.51 10.28
CA VAL A 77 1.60 13.03 11.05
C VAL A 77 2.12 13.93 12.16
N ASP A 78 1.54 15.12 12.29
CA ASP A 78 1.76 16.00 13.43
C ASP A 78 0.92 15.51 14.62
N ILE A 79 1.61 15.09 15.67
CA ILE A 79 1.02 14.58 16.91
C ILE A 79 1.20 15.57 18.08
N SER A 80 1.55 16.83 17.81
CA SER A 80 1.83 17.81 18.87
C SER A 80 0.63 18.07 19.79
N ASP A 81 -0.58 17.98 19.23
CA ASP A 81 -1.84 18.25 19.91
C ASP A 81 -2.55 16.96 20.37
N TYR A 82 -1.89 15.79 20.24
CA TYR A 82 -2.46 14.51 20.66
C TYR A 82 -2.38 14.39 22.19
N GLU A 83 -3.48 13.93 22.79
CA GLU A 83 -3.52 13.61 24.21
C GLU A 83 -2.62 12.40 24.55
N PRO A 84 -2.09 12.29 25.78
CA PRO A 84 -1.28 11.14 26.17
C PRO A 84 -2.04 9.81 26.08
N GLY A 85 -1.41 8.79 25.50
CA GLY A 85 -1.97 7.45 25.38
C GLY A 85 -1.40 6.63 24.24
N GLU A 86 -1.98 5.45 24.05
CA GLU A 86 -1.60 4.49 23.02
C GLU A 86 -2.39 4.74 21.73
N TYR A 87 -1.67 4.78 20.62
CA TYR A 87 -2.23 5.03 19.30
C TYR A 87 -1.84 3.89 18.34
N GLU A 88 -2.81 3.51 17.51
CA GLU A 88 -2.63 2.58 16.40
C GLU A 88 -2.48 3.37 15.11
N VAL A 89 -1.48 3.03 14.29
CA VAL A 89 -1.38 3.46 12.90
C VAL A 89 -1.66 2.26 12.02
N TYR A 90 -2.78 2.33 11.30
CA TYR A 90 -3.21 1.33 10.35
C TYR A 90 -2.93 1.82 8.93
N ASN A 91 -2.13 1.08 8.16
CA ASN A 91 -1.90 1.33 6.74
C ASN A 91 -2.60 0.28 5.90
N ALA A 92 -3.18 0.67 4.77
CA ALA A 92 -3.80 -0.27 3.85
C ALA A 92 -3.78 0.15 2.37
N PHE A 93 -3.39 -0.78 1.52
CA PHE A 93 -3.75 -0.78 0.10
C PHE A 93 -5.12 -1.43 -0.06
N ILE A 94 -6.13 -0.63 -0.40
CA ILE A 94 -7.51 -1.08 -0.57
C ILE A 94 -7.88 -1.01 -2.06
N PRO A 95 -8.04 -2.15 -2.78
CA PRO A 95 -8.13 -2.14 -4.24
C PRO A 95 -9.28 -1.31 -4.83
N TYR A 96 -10.49 -1.39 -4.28
CA TYR A 96 -11.63 -0.62 -4.81
C TYR A 96 -11.51 0.90 -4.59
N LYS A 97 -10.59 1.36 -3.73
CA LYS A 97 -10.31 2.79 -3.50
C LYS A 97 -9.24 3.37 -4.44
N GLN A 98 -8.63 2.54 -5.28
CA GLN A 98 -7.51 2.95 -6.13
C GLN A 98 -7.95 3.78 -7.36
N PRO A 99 -7.02 4.49 -8.01
CA PRO A 99 -7.22 4.99 -9.38
C PRO A 99 -7.57 3.86 -10.36
N GLU A 100 -8.24 4.18 -11.47
CA GLU A 100 -8.74 3.18 -12.43
C GLU A 100 -7.60 2.37 -13.05
N GLU A 101 -6.48 3.01 -13.36
CA GLU A 101 -5.28 2.36 -13.88
C GLU A 101 -4.70 1.32 -12.92
N ILE A 102 -4.77 1.56 -11.61
CA ILE A 102 -4.30 0.63 -10.58
C ILE A 102 -5.32 -0.51 -10.39
N LYS A 103 -6.63 -0.20 -10.48
CA LYS A 103 -7.69 -1.23 -10.47
C LYS A 103 -7.58 -2.18 -11.66
N GLU A 104 -7.20 -1.70 -12.85
CA GLU A 104 -6.98 -2.56 -14.02
C GLU A 104 -5.85 -3.58 -13.79
N ILE A 105 -4.86 -3.23 -12.95
CA ILE A 105 -3.72 -4.10 -12.61
C ILE A 105 -4.12 -5.10 -11.52
N TYR A 106 -4.58 -4.61 -10.37
CA TYR A 106 -4.79 -5.45 -9.18
C TYR A 106 -6.21 -6.01 -9.02
N GLY A 107 -7.16 -5.49 -9.80
CA GLY A 107 -8.57 -5.81 -9.72
C GLY A 107 -9.30 -4.99 -8.65
N GLU A 108 -10.60 -4.71 -8.84
CA GLU A 108 -11.39 -3.92 -7.89
C GLU A 108 -11.51 -4.60 -6.51
N MET A 109 -11.41 -5.92 -6.46
CA MET A 109 -11.48 -6.70 -5.22
C MET A 109 -10.11 -7.27 -4.83
N GLY A 110 -9.05 -6.88 -5.53
CA GLY A 110 -7.71 -7.42 -5.31
C GLY A 110 -7.54 -8.83 -5.86
N GLU A 111 -8.36 -9.26 -6.81
CA GLU A 111 -8.33 -10.62 -7.36
C GLU A 111 -6.99 -11.00 -8.01
N ASN A 112 -6.22 -10.00 -8.47
CA ASN A 112 -4.88 -10.18 -9.03
C ASN A 112 -3.76 -9.98 -7.99
N LEU A 113 -4.07 -9.60 -6.75
CA LEU A 113 -3.09 -9.58 -5.67
C LEU A 113 -2.66 -11.01 -5.32
N SER A 114 -1.35 -11.18 -5.12
CA SER A 114 -0.73 -12.41 -4.67
C SER A 114 0.51 -12.08 -3.84
N GLY A 115 0.95 -13.00 -2.98
CA GLY A 115 2.09 -12.78 -2.09
C GLY A 115 1.72 -12.98 -0.62
N ASP A 116 2.73 -13.09 0.24
CA ASP A 116 2.55 -13.42 1.66
C ASP A 116 1.92 -12.27 2.46
N VAL A 117 2.03 -11.04 1.97
CA VAL A 117 1.47 -9.82 2.58
C VAL A 117 0.00 -9.59 2.24
N VAL A 118 -0.58 -10.40 1.36
CA VAL A 118 -1.98 -10.26 0.93
C VAL A 118 -2.89 -10.95 1.93
N VAL A 119 -3.88 -10.22 2.43
CA VAL A 119 -4.88 -10.72 3.38
C VAL A 119 -6.29 -10.65 2.80
N GLU A 120 -7.16 -11.57 3.22
CA GLU A 120 -8.59 -11.51 2.94
C GLU A 120 -9.30 -10.67 4.01
N SER A 121 -10.13 -9.73 3.59
CA SER A 121 -10.91 -8.89 4.49
C SER A 121 -11.90 -9.72 5.31
N GLY A 122 -11.90 -9.52 6.62
CA GLY A 122 -12.91 -10.10 7.51
C GLY A 122 -14.30 -9.43 7.40
N TYR A 123 -14.42 -8.33 6.68
CA TYR A 123 -15.62 -7.49 6.63
C TYR A 123 -16.33 -7.52 5.27
N VAL A 124 -15.56 -7.65 4.19
CA VAL A 124 -16.08 -7.66 2.82
C VAL A 124 -15.70 -9.00 2.19
N GLU A 125 -16.70 -9.78 1.80
CA GLU A 125 -16.51 -11.06 1.13
C GLU A 125 -15.66 -10.89 -0.14
N ASP A 126 -14.72 -11.82 -0.34
CA ASP A 126 -13.78 -11.90 -1.47
C ASP A 126 -12.81 -10.72 -1.63
N LEU A 127 -12.85 -9.70 -0.77
CA LEU A 127 -11.90 -8.59 -0.83
C LEU A 127 -10.53 -9.04 -0.34
N LYS A 128 -9.53 -8.91 -1.20
CA LYS A 128 -8.11 -9.00 -0.83
C LYS A 128 -7.51 -7.61 -0.68
N LEU A 129 -6.65 -7.42 0.29
CA LEU A 129 -5.95 -6.16 0.54
C LEU A 129 -4.57 -6.42 1.12
N ILE A 130 -3.79 -5.36 1.27
CA ILE A 130 -2.53 -5.38 2.03
C ILE A 130 -2.72 -4.42 3.18
N GLU A 131 -2.37 -4.84 4.39
CA GLU A 131 -2.47 -4.02 5.60
C GLU A 131 -1.27 -4.22 6.51
N SER A 132 -0.93 -3.16 7.24
CA SER A 132 0.03 -3.19 8.35
C SER A 132 -0.51 -2.41 9.54
N THR A 133 0.01 -2.70 10.72
CA THR A 133 -0.39 -2.02 11.95
C THR A 133 0.82 -1.82 12.83
N GLU A 134 1.02 -0.58 13.24
CA GLU A 134 2.09 -0.16 14.12
C GLU A 134 1.50 0.60 15.32
N ILE A 135 2.15 0.52 16.48
CA ILE A 135 1.66 1.10 17.73
C ILE A 135 2.70 2.05 18.32
N PHE A 136 2.27 3.22 18.75
CA PHE A 136 3.10 4.15 19.53
C PHE A 136 2.40 4.64 20.79
N GLU A 137 3.18 5.00 21.80
CA GLU A 137 2.70 5.68 23.01
C GLU A 137 3.08 7.16 22.94
N LYS A 138 2.10 8.03 23.18
CA LYS A 138 2.29 9.47 23.37
C LYS A 138 2.39 9.76 24.87
N ASP A 139 3.52 10.33 25.29
CA ASP A 139 3.75 10.81 26.67
C ASP A 139 3.06 12.15 26.97
#